data_AF-A0A668ADW7-F1
#
_entry.id   AF-A0A668ADW7-F1
#
_cell.length_a   1.000
_cell.length_b   1.000
_cell.length_c   1.000
_cell.angle_alpha   90.00
_cell.angle_beta   90.00
_cell.angle_gamma   90.00
#
_symmetry.space_group_name_H-M   'P 1'
#
loop_
_entity.id
_entity.type
_entity.pdbx_description
1 polymer ?
#
loop_
_entity_poly.entity_id
_entity_poly.type
_entity_poly.pdbx_seq_one_letter_code
_entity_poly.pdbx_strand_id
1 'polypeptide(L)'
;QGTQVKDVVIKPDAPSSLLLDKHADYIAAYGSKKDDYEYTLSEYLRMSGIYWGLTVMDLMGQLPRMNRQEITDFIKACQHECGGISASIGHDPHLLYTLSAVQILCLYDSVSVIDVDKVVDPFHTLFGVAGLSLLGDEQIKPVNPVLCMPEDVLQRIGLQPDLLT
;
A
#
# COMPACT_ATOMS: atom_id res chain seq x y z
N GLN A 1 16.76 -24.03 27.89
CA GLN A 1 17.31 -24.15 26.53
C GLN A 1 17.11 -22.80 25.86
N GLY A 2 18.18 -22.13 25.43
CA GLY A 2 18.10 -20.78 24.85
C GLY A 2 17.46 -20.77 23.47
N THR A 3 16.69 -19.73 23.16
CA THR A 3 16.04 -19.51 21.86
C THR A 3 17.08 -19.58 20.75
N GLN A 4 16.87 -20.42 19.72
CA GLN A 4 17.72 -20.42 18.53
C GLN A 4 17.70 -19.03 17.89
N VAL A 5 18.86 -18.39 17.81
CA VAL A 5 19.04 -17.18 17.00
C VAL A 5 18.93 -17.63 15.55
N LYS A 6 17.79 -17.34 14.91
CA LYS A 6 17.61 -17.56 13.47
C LYS A 6 18.40 -16.47 12.74
N ASP A 7 19.55 -16.85 12.19
CA ASP A 7 20.38 -15.99 11.36
C ASP A 7 20.65 -16.64 9.99
N VAL A 8 20.99 -15.83 9.00
CA VAL A 8 21.28 -16.26 7.62
C VAL A 8 22.77 -16.21 7.34
N VAL A 9 23.33 -17.29 6.77
CA VAL A 9 24.74 -17.32 6.36
C VAL A 9 24.86 -16.81 4.93
N ILE A 10 25.53 -15.66 4.76
CA ILE A 10 25.82 -15.08 3.45
C ILE A 10 26.91 -15.92 2.77
N LYS A 11 26.66 -16.35 1.53
CA LYS A 11 27.65 -17.13 0.77
C LYS A 11 28.86 -16.26 0.36
N PRO A 12 30.07 -16.81 0.28
CA PRO A 12 31.27 -16.05 -0.13
C PRO A 12 31.19 -15.43 -1.54
N ASP A 13 30.36 -15.98 -2.43
CA ASP A 13 30.12 -15.53 -3.80
C ASP A 13 28.93 -14.56 -3.93
N ALA A 14 28.34 -14.13 -2.81
CA ALA A 14 27.25 -13.18 -2.82
C ALA A 14 27.69 -11.82 -3.43
N PRO A 15 26.80 -11.14 -4.18
CA PRO A 15 27.11 -9.82 -4.72
C PRO A 15 27.49 -8.83 -3.60
N SER A 16 28.63 -8.16 -3.75
CA SER A 16 29.18 -7.18 -2.79
C SER A 16 29.21 -5.75 -3.33
N SER A 17 28.63 -5.52 -4.52
CA SER A 17 28.58 -4.21 -5.18
C SER A 17 27.14 -3.85 -5.55
N LEU A 18 26.85 -2.56 -5.61
CA LEU A 18 25.55 -2.04 -6.02
C LEU A 18 25.39 -2.13 -7.54
N LEU A 19 24.39 -2.88 -7.99
CA LEU A 19 24.13 -3.15 -9.41
C LEU A 19 22.95 -2.30 -9.92
N LEU A 20 23.09 -0.98 -9.85
CA LEU A 20 22.00 -0.02 -10.05
C LEU A 20 21.30 -0.18 -11.42
N ASP A 21 22.07 -0.32 -12.50
CA ASP A 21 21.51 -0.51 -13.84
C ASP A 21 20.68 -1.80 -13.96
N LYS A 22 21.15 -2.90 -13.33
CA LYS A 22 20.42 -4.16 -13.32
C LYS A 22 19.10 -4.05 -12.57
N HIS A 23 19.07 -3.29 -11.47
CA HIS A 23 17.83 -3.04 -10.73
C HIS A 23 16.85 -2.19 -11.56
N ALA A 24 17.32 -1.11 -12.18
CA ALA A 24 16.48 -0.26 -13.02
C ALA A 24 15.91 -1.04 -14.23
N ASP A 25 16.73 -1.86 -14.88
CA ASP A 25 16.30 -2.69 -16.01
C ASP A 25 15.29 -3.75 -15.61
N TYR A 26 15.49 -4.39 -14.45
CA TYR A 26 14.54 -5.36 -13.90
C TYR A 26 13.17 -4.74 -13.65
N ILE A 27 13.12 -3.58 -12.97
CA ILE A 27 11.85 -2.91 -12.65
C ILE A 27 11.16 -2.38 -13.91
N ALA A 28 11.91 -1.82 -14.86
CA ALA A 28 11.37 -1.37 -16.14
C ALA A 28 10.78 -2.54 -16.95
N ALA A 29 11.41 -3.71 -16.92
CA ALA A 29 10.92 -4.92 -17.57
C ALA A 29 9.73 -5.57 -16.85
N TYR A 30 9.60 -5.37 -15.54
CA TYR A 30 8.47 -5.90 -14.76
C TYR A 30 7.14 -5.31 -15.25
N GLY A 31 7.12 -4.02 -15.59
CA GLY A 31 5.90 -3.34 -16.08
C GLY A 31 5.42 -3.80 -17.47
N SER A 32 6.27 -4.44 -18.28
CA SER A 32 5.91 -4.88 -19.63
C SER A 32 5.44 -6.33 -19.72
N LYS A 33 5.58 -7.14 -18.65
CA LYS A 33 5.16 -8.54 -18.60
C LYS A 33 3.74 -8.68 -18.03
N LYS A 34 2.74 -8.35 -18.84
CA LYS A 34 1.32 -8.38 -18.43
C LYS A 34 0.70 -9.77 -18.40
N ASP A 35 1.32 -10.75 -19.06
CA ASP A 35 0.78 -12.11 -19.23
C ASP A 35 1.36 -13.12 -18.23
N ASP A 36 2.07 -12.67 -17.19
CA ASP A 36 2.70 -13.56 -16.23
C ASP A 36 1.73 -14.03 -15.14
N TYR A 37 1.90 -15.28 -14.68
CA TYR A 37 1.09 -15.87 -13.62
C TYR A 37 1.24 -15.08 -12.30
N GLU A 38 2.44 -14.56 -12.02
CA GLU A 38 2.69 -13.68 -10.88
C GLU A 38 1.93 -12.36 -10.97
N TYR A 39 1.71 -11.82 -12.18
CA TYR A 39 0.96 -10.59 -12.40
C TYR A 39 -0.51 -10.75 -12.00
N THR A 40 -1.08 -11.92 -12.28
CA THR A 40 -2.46 -12.26 -11.88
C THR A 40 -2.57 -12.53 -10.38
N LEU A 41 -1.65 -13.32 -9.81
CA LEU A 41 -1.70 -13.67 -8.39
C LEU A 41 -1.49 -12.47 -7.47
N SER A 42 -0.71 -11.47 -7.89
CA SER A 42 -0.43 -10.26 -7.12
C SER A 42 -1.39 -9.11 -7.41
N GLU A 43 -2.48 -9.35 -8.14
CA GLU A 43 -3.40 -8.28 -8.53
C GLU A 43 -4.01 -7.55 -7.32
N TYR A 44 -4.30 -8.28 -6.24
CA TYR A 44 -4.86 -7.72 -5.00
C TYR A 44 -3.91 -6.75 -4.28
N LEU A 45 -2.64 -6.66 -4.68
CA LEU A 45 -1.66 -5.72 -4.14
C LEU A 45 -1.06 -4.79 -5.20
N ARG A 46 -1.64 -4.76 -6.41
CA ARG A 46 -1.06 -4.11 -7.59
C ARG A 46 -0.74 -2.63 -7.39
N MET A 47 -1.64 -1.85 -6.81
CA MET A 47 -1.39 -0.42 -6.52
C MET A 47 -0.12 -0.22 -5.67
N SER A 48 0.06 -1.03 -4.62
CA SER A 48 1.26 -0.96 -3.78
C SER A 48 2.51 -1.46 -4.52
N GLY A 49 2.38 -2.48 -5.38
CA GLY A 49 3.44 -2.93 -6.27
C GLY A 49 3.96 -1.84 -7.21
N ILE A 50 3.04 -1.07 -7.81
CA ILE A 50 3.37 0.09 -8.64
C ILE A 50 4.10 1.14 -7.80
N TYR A 51 3.60 1.45 -6.60
CA TYR A 51 4.26 2.40 -5.70
C TYR A 51 5.71 2.00 -5.38
N TRP A 52 5.97 0.73 -5.04
CA TRP A 52 7.32 0.25 -4.76
C TRP A 52 8.24 0.39 -5.98
N GLY A 53 7.75 -0.02 -7.16
CA GLY A 53 8.50 0.07 -8.41
C GLY A 53 8.82 1.51 -8.80
N LEU A 54 7.87 2.44 -8.66
CA LEU A 54 8.10 3.83 -9.00
C LEU A 54 9.02 4.54 -8.01
N THR A 55 8.84 4.28 -6.72
CA THR A 55 9.68 4.89 -5.68
C THR A 55 11.13 4.47 -5.85
N VAL A 56 11.41 3.19 -6.10
CA VAL A 56 12.80 2.75 -6.32
C VAL A 56 13.37 3.35 -7.61
N MET A 57 12.57 3.49 -8.68
CA MET A 57 13.01 4.12 -9.92
C MET A 57 13.32 5.61 -9.72
N ASP A 58 12.52 6.32 -8.92
CA ASP A 58 12.78 7.71 -8.55
C ASP A 58 14.05 7.87 -7.73
N LEU A 59 14.25 7.01 -6.71
CA LEU A 59 15.48 6.97 -5.92
C LEU A 59 16.74 6.70 -6.76
N MET A 60 16.59 5.95 -7.86
CA MET A 60 17.67 5.70 -8.83
C MET A 60 17.81 6.80 -9.90
N GLY A 61 16.96 7.84 -9.90
CA GLY A 61 16.94 8.87 -10.94
C GLY A 61 16.44 8.39 -12.30
N GLN A 62 15.70 7.29 -12.33
CA GLN A 62 15.25 6.57 -13.52
C GLN A 62 13.72 6.62 -13.72
N LEU A 63 12.99 7.39 -12.91
CA LEU A 63 11.54 7.54 -13.00
C LEU A 63 11.01 7.83 -14.43
N PRO A 64 11.69 8.63 -15.29
CA PRO A 64 11.24 8.88 -16.66
C PRO A 64 11.13 7.63 -17.56
N ARG A 65 11.72 6.49 -17.17
CA ARG A 65 11.58 5.21 -17.89
C ARG A 65 10.21 4.56 -17.70
N MET A 66 9.40 5.03 -16.74
CA MET A 66 8.12 4.45 -16.37
C MET A 66 6.97 5.17 -17.09
N ASN A 67 5.92 4.44 -17.48
CA ASN A 67 4.80 4.99 -18.23
C ASN A 67 3.83 5.77 -17.33
N ARG A 68 4.13 7.06 -17.11
CA ARG A 68 3.30 7.96 -16.28
C ARG A 68 1.82 7.93 -16.67
N GLN A 69 1.51 8.05 -17.97
CA GLN A 69 0.12 8.19 -18.43
C GLN A 69 -0.71 6.94 -18.10
N GLU A 70 -0.19 5.77 -18.44
CA GLU A 70 -0.85 4.50 -18.16
C GLU A 70 -1.09 4.28 -16.66
N ILE A 71 -0.12 4.65 -15.83
CA ILE A 71 -0.23 4.55 -14.37
C ILE A 71 -1.28 5.54 -13.83
N THR A 72 -1.28 6.79 -14.29
CA THR A 72 -2.27 7.78 -13.85
C THR A 72 -3.69 7.39 -14.26
N ASP A 73 -3.86 6.84 -15.48
CA ASP A 73 -5.16 6.36 -15.96
C ASP A 73 -5.64 5.15 -15.15
N PHE A 74 -4.73 4.24 -14.81
CA PHE A 74 -5.02 3.11 -13.93
C PHE A 74 -5.47 3.56 -12.53
N ILE A 75 -4.76 4.51 -11.91
CA ILE A 75 -5.12 5.07 -10.59
C ILE A 75 -6.52 5.68 -10.64
N LYS A 76 -6.80 6.47 -11.68
CA LYS A 76 -8.12 7.09 -11.86
C LYS A 76 -9.23 6.05 -11.98
N ALA A 77 -9.00 4.97 -12.72
CA ALA A 77 -9.96 3.88 -12.87
C ALA A 77 -10.18 3.07 -11.57
N CYS A 78 -9.25 3.14 -10.61
CA CYS A 78 -9.36 2.49 -9.31
C CYS A 78 -10.03 3.36 -8.24
N GLN A 79 -10.35 4.63 -8.51
CA GLN A 79 -11.08 5.48 -7.57
C GLN A 79 -12.58 5.14 -7.58
N HIS A 80 -13.12 4.86 -6.40
CA HIS A 80 -14.53 4.56 -6.20
C HIS A 80 -15.35 5.82 -5.93
N GLU A 81 -16.68 5.71 -6.01
CA GLU A 81 -17.60 6.82 -5.74
C GLU A 81 -17.45 7.39 -4.31
N CYS A 82 -17.10 6.53 -3.35
CA CYS A 82 -16.81 6.90 -1.97
C CYS A 82 -15.46 7.63 -1.79
N GLY A 83 -14.69 7.81 -2.85
CA GLY A 83 -13.38 8.47 -2.84
C GLY A 83 -12.18 7.58 -2.53
N GLY A 84 -12.41 6.41 -1.93
CA GLY A 84 -11.35 5.42 -1.69
C GLY A 84 -10.83 4.80 -3.00
N ILE A 85 -9.58 4.33 -3.00
CA ILE A 85 -8.93 3.72 -4.15
C ILE A 85 -8.65 2.26 -3.86
N SER A 86 -8.87 1.38 -4.84
CA SER A 86 -8.64 -0.06 -4.74
C SER A 86 -7.25 -0.50 -5.22
N ALA A 87 -6.88 -1.75 -4.95
CA ALA A 87 -5.61 -2.32 -5.41
C ALA A 87 -5.54 -2.44 -6.94
N SER A 88 -6.67 -2.80 -7.55
CA SER A 88 -6.88 -2.97 -8.98
C SER A 88 -8.34 -2.69 -9.33
N ILE A 89 -8.63 -2.61 -10.62
CA ILE A 89 -9.98 -2.37 -11.14
C ILE A 89 -10.89 -3.54 -10.73
N GLY A 90 -12.06 -3.23 -10.17
CA GLY A 90 -13.03 -4.22 -9.71
C GLY A 90 -12.78 -4.76 -8.29
N HIS A 91 -11.73 -4.33 -7.61
CA HIS A 91 -11.48 -4.64 -6.19
C HIS A 91 -12.08 -3.55 -5.30
N ASP A 92 -12.30 -3.88 -4.02
CA ASP A 92 -12.83 -2.92 -3.04
C ASP A 92 -11.79 -1.84 -2.68
N PRO A 93 -12.25 -0.61 -2.37
CA PRO A 93 -11.37 0.47 -1.94
C PRO A 93 -10.80 0.20 -0.54
N HIS A 94 -9.54 0.56 -0.31
CA HIS A 94 -8.90 0.40 0.99
C HIS A 94 -7.85 1.49 1.23
N LEU A 95 -7.70 1.94 2.48
CA LEU A 95 -6.78 3.03 2.83
C LEU A 95 -5.33 2.76 2.41
N LEU A 96 -4.89 1.50 2.45
CA LEU A 96 -3.57 1.09 1.97
C LEU A 96 -3.35 1.49 0.50
N TYR A 97 -4.32 1.22 -0.36
CA TYR A 97 -4.20 1.47 -1.80
C TYR A 97 -4.49 2.93 -2.14
N THR A 98 -5.36 3.59 -1.36
CA THR A 98 -5.50 5.06 -1.40
C THR A 98 -4.18 5.75 -1.08
N LEU A 99 -3.46 5.34 -0.03
CA LEU A 99 -2.15 5.89 0.29
C LEU A 99 -1.14 5.64 -0.84
N SER A 100 -1.01 4.39 -1.29
CA SER A 100 -0.10 4.04 -2.40
C SER A 100 -0.38 4.88 -3.64
N ALA A 101 -1.65 5.06 -4.01
CA ALA A 101 -2.05 5.88 -5.16
C ALA A 101 -1.68 7.36 -4.99
N VAL A 102 -1.96 7.96 -3.82
CA VAL A 102 -1.59 9.36 -3.54
C VAL A 102 -0.07 9.53 -3.59
N GLN A 103 0.70 8.60 -3.02
CA GLN A 103 2.17 8.64 -3.10
C GLN A 103 2.68 8.61 -4.54
N ILE A 104 2.12 7.73 -5.38
CA ILE A 104 2.45 7.68 -6.81
C ILE A 104 2.13 9.00 -7.50
N LEU A 105 0.96 9.58 -7.24
CA LEU A 105 0.56 10.85 -7.85
C LEU A 105 1.42 12.02 -7.38
N CYS A 106 1.91 12.01 -6.13
CA CYS A 106 2.89 12.97 -5.64
C CYS A 106 4.24 12.83 -6.34
N LEU A 107 4.73 11.60 -6.57
CA LEU A 107 5.97 11.36 -7.35
C LEU A 107 5.88 11.96 -8.76
N TYR A 108 4.70 11.96 -9.35
CA TYR A 108 4.46 12.53 -10.67
C TYR A 108 3.99 13.98 -10.68
N ASP A 109 3.78 14.62 -9.53
CA ASP A 109 3.13 15.93 -9.44
C ASP A 109 1.80 15.98 -10.22
N SER A 110 0.94 14.99 -9.95
CA SER A 110 -0.27 14.67 -10.72
C SER A 110 -1.50 14.41 -9.85
N VAL A 111 -1.53 14.93 -8.62
CA VAL A 111 -2.60 14.66 -7.64
C VAL A 111 -3.99 15.07 -8.16
N SER A 112 -4.07 16.03 -9.07
CA SER A 112 -5.33 16.48 -9.70
C SER A 112 -6.00 15.45 -10.63
N VAL A 113 -5.39 14.28 -10.85
CA VAL A 113 -5.97 13.20 -11.67
C VAL A 113 -7.16 12.53 -10.99
N ILE A 114 -7.20 12.56 -9.65
CA ILE A 114 -8.27 11.99 -8.81
C ILE A 114 -9.12 13.10 -8.20
N ASP A 115 -10.33 12.76 -7.79
CA ASP A 115 -11.20 13.62 -6.98
C ASP A 115 -10.65 13.68 -5.55
N VAL A 116 -9.83 14.70 -5.27
CA VAL A 116 -9.12 14.85 -3.98
C VAL A 116 -10.10 15.09 -2.84
N ASP A 117 -11.17 15.85 -3.07
CA ASP A 117 -12.16 16.18 -2.04
C ASP A 117 -12.82 14.90 -1.53
N LYS A 118 -13.14 13.96 -2.43
CA LYS A 118 -13.66 12.65 -2.03
C LYS A 118 -12.63 11.76 -1.34
N VAL A 119 -11.35 11.86 -1.67
CA VAL A 119 -10.30 11.04 -1.01
C VAL A 119 -10.15 11.41 0.46
N VAL A 120 -10.40 12.67 0.80
CA VAL A 120 -10.32 13.18 2.17
C VAL A 120 -11.39 12.53 3.07
N ASP A 121 -12.56 12.19 2.52
CA ASP A 121 -13.71 11.69 3.28
C ASP A 121 -13.51 10.30 3.92
N PRO A 122 -12.96 9.26 3.26
CA PRO A 122 -12.68 7.97 3.89
C PRO A 122 -11.73 8.05 5.08
N PHE A 123 -10.69 8.87 5.01
CA PHE A 123 -9.75 9.04 6.13
C PHE A 123 -10.41 9.75 7.31
N HIS A 124 -11.15 10.84 7.06
CA HIS A 124 -11.88 11.55 8.12
C HIS A 124 -13.02 10.72 8.69
N THR A 125 -13.70 9.94 7.86
CA THR A 125 -14.78 9.06 8.32
C THR A 125 -14.21 7.94 9.19
N LEU A 126 -13.14 7.26 8.77
CA LEU A 126 -12.53 6.21 9.60
C LEU A 126 -12.01 6.79 10.92
N PHE A 127 -11.20 7.84 10.86
CA PHE A 127 -10.61 8.41 12.08
C PHE A 127 -11.63 9.13 12.96
N GLY A 128 -12.67 9.72 12.37
CA GLY A 128 -13.80 10.31 13.09
C GLY A 128 -14.62 9.25 13.84
N VAL A 129 -15.01 8.17 13.16
CA VAL A 129 -15.76 7.05 13.77
C VAL A 129 -14.92 6.31 14.81
N ALA A 130 -13.64 6.04 14.51
CA ALA A 130 -12.71 5.46 15.48
C ALA A 130 -12.51 6.36 16.70
N GLY A 131 -12.38 7.68 16.48
CA GLY A 131 -12.28 8.67 17.55
C GLY A 131 -13.53 8.70 18.44
N LEU A 132 -14.73 8.72 17.86
CA LEU A 132 -15.99 8.65 18.61
C LEU A 132 -16.10 7.36 19.44
N SER A 133 -15.76 6.21 18.85
CA SER A 133 -15.70 4.93 19.56
C SER A 133 -14.75 4.97 20.75
N LEU A 134 -13.53 5.48 20.55
CA LEU A 134 -12.52 5.62 21.61
C LEU A 134 -12.91 6.64 22.70
N LEU A 135 -13.76 7.61 22.38
CA LEU A 135 -14.32 8.57 23.33
C LEU A 135 -15.57 8.07 24.06
N GLY A 136 -16.01 6.83 23.79
CA GLY A 136 -17.10 6.17 24.51
C GLY A 136 -18.49 6.32 23.87
N ASP A 137 -18.57 6.59 22.57
CA ASP A 137 -19.84 6.57 21.85
C ASP A 137 -20.42 5.13 21.78
N GLU A 138 -21.57 4.91 22.42
CA GLU A 138 -22.20 3.59 22.54
C GLU A 138 -22.87 3.10 21.24
N GLN A 139 -23.07 3.97 20.24
CA GLN A 139 -23.67 3.59 18.95
C GLN A 139 -22.65 2.93 18.02
N ILE A 140 -21.35 3.09 18.31
CA ILE A 140 -20.24 2.61 17.50
C ILE A 140 -19.57 1.45 18.24
N LYS A 141 -19.20 0.39 17.49
CA LYS A 141 -18.49 -0.74 18.08
C LYS A 141 -17.17 -0.27 18.72
N PRO A 142 -16.73 -0.86 19.85
CA PRO A 142 -15.43 -0.56 20.44
C PRO A 142 -14.31 -0.80 19.44
N VAL A 143 -13.47 0.23 19.23
CA VAL A 143 -12.29 0.19 18.38
C VAL A 143 -11.05 0.06 19.24
N ASN A 144 -10.18 -0.87 18.89
CA ASN A 144 -8.88 -1.03 19.54
C ASN A 144 -7.94 0.12 19.13
N PRO A 145 -7.36 0.86 20.08
CA PRO A 145 -6.54 2.03 19.78
C PRO A 145 -5.17 1.70 19.17
N VAL A 146 -4.69 0.45 19.29
CA VAL A 146 -3.39 0.04 18.71
C VAL A 146 -3.54 -0.24 17.21
N LEU A 147 -4.64 -0.86 16.81
CA LEU A 147 -4.82 -1.37 15.45
C LEU A 147 -5.88 -0.61 14.63
N CYS A 148 -6.66 0.28 15.27
CA CYS A 148 -7.80 0.94 14.65
C CYS A 148 -8.79 -0.07 14.01
N MET A 149 -9.00 -1.19 14.70
CA MET A 149 -9.87 -2.29 14.29
C MET A 149 -10.93 -2.56 15.37
N PRO A 150 -12.13 -3.06 15.01
CA PRO A 150 -13.12 -3.47 16.00
C PRO A 150 -12.59 -4.54 16.96
N GLU A 151 -12.83 -4.37 18.27
CA GLU A 151 -12.36 -5.29 19.32
C GLU A 151 -12.88 -6.72 19.12
N ASP A 152 -14.10 -6.90 18.60
CA ASP A 152 -14.68 -8.20 18.31
C ASP A 152 -13.90 -8.99 17.25
N VAL A 153 -13.33 -8.29 16.26
CA VAL A 153 -12.47 -8.90 15.23
C VAL A 153 -11.14 -9.37 15.82
N LEU A 154 -10.54 -8.57 16.72
CA LEU A 154 -9.27 -8.92 17.37
C LEU A 154 -9.43 -10.10 18.33
N GLN A 155 -10.50 -10.11 19.12
CA GLN A 155 -10.85 -11.24 19.99
C GLN A 155 -11.05 -12.52 19.19
N ARG A 156 -11.72 -12.44 18.03
CA ARG A 156 -11.95 -13.59 17.15
C ARG A 156 -10.66 -14.22 16.63
N ILE A 157 -9.61 -13.43 16.42
CA ILE A 157 -8.30 -13.93 15.94
C ILE A 157 -7.30 -14.19 17.08
N GLY A 158 -7.71 -14.02 18.34
CA GLY A 158 -6.86 -14.23 19.51
C GLY A 158 -5.72 -13.21 19.66
N LEU A 159 -5.86 -12.02 19.08
CA LEU A 159 -4.86 -10.94 19.16
C LEU A 159 -5.28 -9.95 20.24
N GLN A 160 -4.49 -9.84 21.31
CA GLN A 160 -4.71 -8.85 22.39
C GLN A 160 -3.44 -8.04 22.61
N PRO A 161 -3.34 -6.82 22.05
CA PRO A 161 -2.25 -5.92 22.33
C PRO A 161 -2.25 -5.50 23.81
N ASP A 162 -1.11 -5.55 24.48
CA ASP A 162 -0.96 -5.03 25.83
C ASP A 162 -1.13 -3.50 25.82
N LEU A 163 -2.19 -3.02 26.46
CA LEU A 163 -2.39 -1.60 26.72
C LEU A 163 -1.85 -1.27 28.11
N LEU A 164 -1.15 -0.14 28.22
CA LEU A 164 -0.73 0.37 29.52
C LEU A 164 -1.98 0.82 30.28
N THR A 165 -2.34 0.08 31.32
CA THR A 165 -3.36 0.44 32.32
C THR A 165 -2.79 1.38 33.37
#